data_AF-A0A1G3ZJD9-F1
#
_entry.id   AF-A0A1G3ZJD9-F1
#
_cell.length_a   1.000
_cell.length_b   1.000
_cell.length_c   1.000
_cell.angle_alpha   90.00
_cell.angle_beta   90.00
_cell.angle_gamma   90.00
#
_symmetry.space_group_name_H-M   'P 1'
#
loop_
_entity.id
_entity.type
_entity.pdbx_description
1 polymer ?
#
loop_
_entity_poly.entity_id
_entity_poly.type
_entity_poly.pdbx_seq_one_letter_code
_entity_poly.pdbx_strand_id
1 'polypeptide(L)' 'MITDHSISTLVEDPAELSRRDPACRAAFIAAVEEGLADFERGDFITHEELKKEFYSWCTE' A
#
# COMPACT_ATOMS: atom_id res chain seq x y z
N MET A 1 -2.56 25.48 13.76
CA MET A 1 -2.78 24.10 14.24
C MET A 1 -3.04 23.25 13.00
N ILE A 2 -2.10 22.39 12.62
CA ILE A 2 -2.35 21.36 11.61
C ILE A 2 -3.04 20.25 12.39
N THR A 3 -4.31 19.99 12.10
CA THR A 3 -5.02 18.85 12.68
C THR A 3 -4.42 17.59 12.07
N ASP A 4 -3.83 16.76 12.94
CA ASP A 4 -3.28 15.46 12.60
C ASP A 4 -4.46 14.53 12.30
N HIS A 5 -5.03 14.66 11.10
CA HIS A 5 -6.07 13.77 10.62
C HIS A 5 -5.43 12.41 10.37
N SER A 6 -5.87 11.39 11.10
CA SER A 6 -5.43 10.00 10.87
C SER A 6 -5.56 9.69 9.37
N ILE A 7 -4.55 9.08 8.74
CA ILE A 7 -4.54 8.74 7.31
C ILE A 7 -5.82 7.97 6.90
N SER A 8 -6.39 7.20 7.83
CA SER A 8 -7.70 6.54 7.68
C SER A 8 -8.88 7.46 7.35
N THR A 9 -8.75 8.77 7.57
CA THR A 9 -9.75 9.79 7.23
C THR A 9 -9.49 10.48 5.88
N LEU A 10 -8.32 10.24 5.28
CA LEU A 10 -7.90 10.84 4.01
C LEU A 10 -8.05 9.89 2.82
N VAL A 11 -8.07 8.58 3.07
CA VAL A 11 -8.16 7.54 2.04
C VAL A 11 -9.18 6.49 2.47
N GLU A 12 -10.09 6.13 1.56
CA GLU A 12 -11.07 5.05 1.79
C GLU A 12 -10.36 3.71 1.90
N ASP A 13 -10.85 2.82 2.77
CA ASP A 13 -10.30 1.48 2.92
C ASP A 13 -10.33 0.75 1.55
N PRO A 14 -9.16 0.33 1.02
CA PRO A 14 -9.09 -0.36 -0.27
C PRO A 14 -9.97 -1.62 -0.33
N ALA A 15 -10.13 -2.31 0.80
CA ALA A 15 -10.98 -3.48 0.90
C ALA A 15 -12.46 -3.10 0.76
N GLU A 16 -12.90 -1.97 1.31
CA GLU A 16 -14.27 -1.48 1.16
C GLU A 16 -14.52 -0.91 -0.25
N LEU A 17 -13.57 -0.16 -0.81
CA LEU A 17 -13.64 0.39 -2.15
C LEU A 17 -13.73 -0.73 -3.20
N SER A 18 -12.91 -1.77 -3.06
CA SER A 18 -12.92 -2.95 -3.94
C SER A 18 -14.24 -3.73 -3.92
N ARG A 19 -15.05 -3.63 -2.85
CA ARG A 19 -16.37 -4.29 -2.80
C ARG A 19 -17.40 -3.58 -3.67
N ARG A 20 -17.24 -2.28 -3.91
CA ARG A 20 -18.22 -1.43 -4.58
C ARG A 20 -17.83 -1.08 -6.01
N ASP A 21 -16.53 -1.01 -6.31
CA ASP A 21 -16.01 -0.71 -7.65
C ASP A 21 -15.30 -1.93 -8.26
N PRO A 22 -15.86 -2.53 -9.33
CA PRO A 22 -15.25 -3.66 -10.04
C PRO A 22 -13.83 -3.39 -10.59
N ALA A 23 -13.53 -2.15 -11.00
CA ALA A 23 -12.21 -1.78 -11.49
C ALA A 23 -11.18 -1.78 -10.35
N CYS A 24 -11.54 -1.16 -9.22
CA CYS A 24 -10.73 -1.24 -8.00
C CYS A 24 -10.59 -2.68 -7.49
N ARG A 25 -11.63 -3.51 -7.64
CA ARG A 25 -11.57 -4.94 -7.28
C ARG A 25 -10.54 -5.71 -8.08
N ALA A 26 -10.51 -5.52 -9.40
CA ALA A 26 -9.55 -6.19 -10.26
C ALA A 26 -8.12 -5.76 -9.92
N ALA A 27 -7.88 -4.46 -9.73
CA ALA A 27 -6.58 -3.94 -9.33
C ALA A 27 -6.14 -4.45 -7.95
N PHE A 28 -7.06 -4.51 -6.98
CA PHE A 28 -6.78 -5.03 -5.64
C PHE A 28 -6.39 -6.51 -5.67
N ILE A 29 -7.12 -7.35 -6.42
CA ILE A 29 -6.79 -8.77 -6.56
C ILE A 29 -5.41 -8.94 -7.21
N ALA A 30 -5.14 -8.22 -8.30
CA ALA A 30 -3.85 -8.29 -8.99
C ALA A 30 -2.69 -7.90 -8.06
N ALA A 31 -2.84 -6.82 -7.29
CA ALA A 31 -1.82 -6.39 -6.33
C ALA A 31 -1.56 -7.41 -5.21
N VAL A 32 -2.60 -8.11 -4.73
CA VAL A 32 -2.45 -9.18 -3.74
C VAL A 32 -1.73 -10.38 -4.34
N GLU A 33 -2.08 -10.80 -5.55
CA GLU A 33 -1.43 -11.91 -6.24
C GLU A 33 0.05 -11.62 -6.53
N GLU A 34 0.36 -10.40 -6.97
CA GLU A 34 1.73 -9.93 -7.17
C GLU A 34 2.53 -9.93 -5.87
N GLY A 35 2.00 -9.34 -4.80
CA GLY A 35 2.70 -9.31 -3.51
C GLY A 35 2.95 -10.71 -2.91
N LEU A 36 2.06 -11.67 -3.15
CA LEU A 36 2.28 -13.07 -2.76
C LEU A 36 3.40 -13.71 -3.59
N ALA A 37 3.42 -13.48 -4.91
CA ALA A 37 4.46 -14.00 -5.78
C ALA A 37 5.85 -13.41 -5.43
N ASP A 38 5.90 -12.12 -5.09
CA ASP A 38 7.14 -11.46 -4.67
C ASP A 38 7.61 -11.99 -3.32
N PHE A 39 6.69 -12.21 -2.37
CA PHE A 39 7.01 -12.88 -1.10
C PHE A 39 7.60 -14.28 -1.30
N GLU A 40 7.02 -15.10 -2.18
CA GLU A 40 7.53 -16.44 -2.50
C GLU A 40 8.93 -16.43 -3.13
N ARG A 41 9.25 -15.38 -3.89
CA ARG A 41 10.59 -15.18 -4.49
C ARG A 41 11.62 -14.61 -3.51
N GLY A 42 11.18 -14.13 -2.35
CA GLY A 42 12.02 -13.35 -1.44
C GLY A 42 12.25 -11.91 -1.90
N ASP A 43 11.43 -11.41 -2.82
CA ASP A 43 11.49 -10.04 -3.33
C ASP A 43 10.66 -9.12 -2.43
N PHE A 44 11.16 -8.89 -1.23
CA PHE A 44 10.55 -7.98 -0.28
C PHE A 44 11.62 -7.28 0.54
N ILE A 45 11.28 -6.11 1.06
CA ILE A 45 12.13 -5.40 2.01
C ILE A 45 11.58 -5.55 3.42
N THR A 46 12.48 -5.65 4.39
CA THR A 46 12.14 -5.60 5.80
C THR A 46 11.68 -4.19 6.18
N HIS A 47 10.98 -4.10 7.32
CA HIS A 47 10.57 -2.80 7.88
C HIS A 47 11.75 -1.83 8.08
N GLU A 48 12.92 -2.34 8.47
CA GLU A 48 14.11 -1.51 8.69
C GLU A 48 14.75 -1.04 7.38
N GLU A 49 14.67 -1.84 6.31
CA GLU A 49 15.07 -1.41 4.96
C GLU A 49 14.10 -0.37 4.41
N LEU A 50 12.79 -0.61 4.55
CA LEU A 50 11.75 0.35 4.17
C LEU A 50 11.99 1.73 4.81
N LYS A 51 12.28 1.79 6.12
CA LYS A 51 12.56 3.07 6.79
C LYS A 51 13.77 3.81 6.20
N LYS A 52 14.81 3.10 5.76
CA LYS A 52 16.01 3.73 5.19
C LYS A 52 15.71 4.32 3.82
N GLU A 53 15.04 3.55 2.97
CA GLU A 53 14.71 3.94 1.59
C GLU A 53 13.57 4.97 1.52
N PHE A 54 12.61 4.92 2.45
CA PHE A 54 11.46 5.82 2.45
C PHE A 54 11.87 7.30 2.52
N TYR A 55 12.90 7.63 3.32
CA TYR A 55 13.40 9.01 3.37
C TYR A 55 14.01 9.47 2.05
N SER A 56 14.65 8.58 1.29
CA SER A 56 15.17 8.92 -0.04
C SER A 56 14.06 9.10 -1.08
N TRP A 57 12.98 8.32 -1.02
CA TRP A 57 11.87 8.43 -1.98
C TRP A 57 11.02 9.69 -1.80
N CYS A 58 10.95 10.24 -0.58
CA CYS A 58 10.19 11.46 -0.29
C CYS A 58 10.96 12.76 -0.52
N THR A 59 12.24 12.70 -0.91
CA THR A 59 13.12 13.88 -1.04
C THR A 59 13.58 14.17 -2.47
N GLU A 60 13.01 13.48 -3.46
CA GLU A 60 13.13 13.84 -4.89
C GLU A 60 12.18 14.95 -5.32
#